data_AF-A0AAV9VKE5-F1
#
_entry.id   AF-A0AAV9VKE5-F1
#
_cell.length_a   1.000
_cell.length_b   1.000
_cell.length_c   1.000
_cell.angle_alpha   90.00
_cell.angle_beta   90.00
_cell.angle_gamma   90.00
#
_symmetry.space_group_name_H-M   'P 1'
#
loop_
_entity.id
_entity.type
_entity.pdbx_description
1 polymer ?
#
loop_
_entity_poly.entity_id
_entity_poly.type
_entity_poly.pdbx_seq_one_letter_code
_entity_poly.pdbx_strand_id
1 'polypeptide(L)'
;MDSFTNSLGVNQQSKKQAWMDKIRQEAAVEQARALIDKVSDNCFEKCVPKPGSTLTSGETTCINQCMEKYMSAWNVVSRKYIERIQSKEI
;
A
#
# COMPACT_ATOMS: atom_id res chain seq x y z
N MET A 1 -39.76 -37.07 -14.70
CA MET A 1 -38.84 -37.21 -13.54
C MET A 1 -37.57 -36.50 -13.98
N ASP A 2 -37.59 -35.17 -13.86
CA ASP A 2 -36.73 -34.30 -14.65
C ASP A 2 -35.64 -33.70 -13.75
N SER A 3 -34.44 -34.23 -13.90
CA SER A 3 -33.19 -33.76 -13.30
C SER A 3 -32.62 -32.58 -14.10
N PHE A 4 -33.22 -31.41 -14.04
CA PHE A 4 -32.57 -30.18 -14.50
C PHE A 4 -33.19 -28.98 -13.79
N THR A 5 -32.53 -28.44 -12.76
CA THR A 5 -32.56 -27.02 -12.32
C THR A 5 -32.09 -26.87 -10.86
N ASN A 6 -30.78 -26.94 -10.60
CA ASN A 6 -30.24 -26.32 -9.37
C ASN A 6 -28.76 -25.90 -9.43
N SER A 7 -28.22 -25.56 -10.61
CA SER A 7 -26.79 -25.27 -10.82
C SER A 7 -26.46 -23.81 -11.17
N LEU A 8 -27.36 -22.85 -10.88
CA LEU A 8 -27.15 -21.44 -11.27
C LEU A 8 -27.06 -20.44 -10.10
N GLY A 9 -27.40 -20.84 -8.87
CA GLY A 9 -27.37 -19.94 -7.69
C GLY A 9 -26.04 -19.90 -6.92
N VAL A 10 -25.23 -20.96 -6.99
CA VAL A 10 -23.99 -21.11 -6.19
C VAL A 10 -22.77 -20.47 -6.87
N ASN A 11 -22.82 -20.28 -8.19
CA ASN A 11 -21.69 -19.82 -9.00
C ASN A 11 -21.52 -18.28 -8.96
N GLN A 12 -22.59 -17.52 -8.70
CA GLN A 12 -22.55 -16.05 -8.76
C GLN A 12 -21.99 -15.43 -7.47
N GLN A 13 -22.27 -16.04 -6.31
CA GLN A 13 -21.76 -15.59 -5.02
C GLN A 13 -20.24 -15.83 -4.89
N SER A 14 -19.75 -16.97 -5.35
CA SER A 14 -18.31 -17.30 -5.33
C SER A 14 -17.49 -16.44 -6.29
N LYS A 15 -18.03 -16.14 -7.48
CA LYS A 15 -17.41 -15.21 -8.44
C LYS A 15 -17.36 -13.77 -7.93
N LYS A 16 -18.42 -13.29 -7.28
CA LYS A 16 -18.43 -11.97 -6.63
C LYS A 16 -17.39 -11.89 -5.53
N GLN A 17 -17.28 -12.92 -4.69
CA GLN A 17 -16.28 -12.97 -3.62
C GLN A 17 -14.85 -12.96 -4.19
N ALA A 18 -14.55 -13.83 -5.15
CA ALA A 18 -13.23 -13.86 -5.81
C ALA A 18 -12.88 -12.54 -6.51
N TRP A 19 -13.87 -11.87 -7.11
CA TRP A 19 -13.69 -10.55 -7.74
C TRP A 19 -13.45 -9.44 -6.71
N MET A 20 -14.19 -9.43 -5.60
CA MET A 20 -13.98 -8.48 -4.50
C MET A 20 -12.62 -8.68 -3.84
N ASP A 21 -12.18 -9.93 -3.69
CA ASP A 21 -10.85 -10.23 -3.14
C ASP A 21 -9.73 -9.80 -4.10
N LYS A 22 -9.93 -9.95 -5.41
CA LYS A 22 -9.04 -9.38 -6.43
C LYS A 22 -8.97 -7.85 -6.36
N ILE A 23 -10.12 -7.16 -6.23
CA ILE A 23 -10.16 -5.70 -6.08
C ILE A 23 -9.42 -5.26 -4.81
N ARG A 24 -9.62 -5.95 -3.68
CA ARG A 24 -8.93 -5.65 -2.42
C ARG A 24 -7.42 -5.82 -2.56
N GLN A 25 -6.98 -6.88 -3.24
CA GLN A 25 -5.57 -7.12 -3.51
C GLN A 25 -4.97 -6.02 -4.39
N GLU A 26 -5.64 -5.65 -5.48
CA GLU A 26 -5.22 -4.55 -6.36
C GLU A 26 -5.17 -3.21 -5.61
N ALA A 27 -6.17 -2.93 -4.77
CA ALA A 27 -6.19 -1.72 -3.94
C ALA A 27 -5.03 -1.68 -2.92
N ALA A 28 -4.69 -2.82 -2.30
CA ALA A 28 -3.55 -2.91 -1.39
C ALA A 28 -2.21 -2.69 -2.12
N VAL A 29 -2.08 -3.22 -3.34
CA VAL A 29 -0.90 -3.00 -4.19
C VAL A 29 -0.75 -1.53 -4.56
N GLU A 30 -1.84 -0.85 -4.94
CA GLU A 30 -1.80 0.58 -5.29
C GLU A 30 -1.41 1.45 -4.09
N GLN A 31 -1.92 1.13 -2.89
CA GLN A 31 -1.53 1.85 -1.67
C GLN A 31 -0.05 1.66 -1.34
N ALA A 32 0.48 0.45 -1.51
CA ALA A 32 1.91 0.19 -1.34
C ALA A 32 2.75 0.96 -2.37
N ARG A 33 2.29 1.01 -3.63
CA ARG A 33 2.95 1.76 -4.70
C ARG A 33 3.02 3.25 -4.38
N ALA A 34 1.91 3.85 -3.96
CA ALA A 34 1.86 5.25 -3.56
C ALA A 34 2.81 5.57 -2.40
N LEU A 35 2.96 4.64 -1.43
CA LEU A 35 3.91 4.79 -0.34
C LEU A 35 5.36 4.75 -0.84
N ILE A 36 5.70 3.80 -1.72
CA ILE A 36 7.03 3.69 -2.32
C ILE A 36 7.38 4.95 -3.12
N ASP A 37 6.44 5.45 -3.93
CA ASP A 37 6.64 6.68 -4.71
C ASP A 37 6.94 7.86 -3.78
N LYS A 38 6.19 8.01 -2.68
CA LYS A 38 6.41 9.09 -1.71
C LYS A 38 7.72 8.98 -0.94
N VAL A 39 8.10 7.77 -0.53
CA VAL A 39 9.39 7.53 0.11
C VAL A 39 10.53 7.86 -0.86
N SER A 40 10.39 7.44 -2.11
CA SER A 40 11.39 7.68 -3.16
C SER A 40 11.59 9.17 -3.40
N ASP A 41 10.50 9.92 -3.63
CA ASP A 41 10.55 11.37 -3.83
C ASP A 41 11.20 12.09 -2.63
N ASN A 42 10.72 11.80 -1.42
CA ASN A 42 11.19 12.47 -0.21
C ASN A 42 12.67 12.15 0.07
N CYS A 43 13.07 10.88 -0.03
CA CYS A 43 14.45 10.50 0.26
C CYS A 43 15.42 10.95 -0.84
N PHE A 44 14.99 10.97 -2.10
CA PHE A 44 15.80 11.55 -3.17
C PHE A 44 16.06 13.04 -2.94
N GLU A 45 15.01 13.82 -2.67
CA GLU A 45 15.12 15.26 -2.42
C GLU A 45 16.05 15.58 -1.24
N LYS A 46 15.98 14.80 -0.16
CA LYS A 46 16.78 15.04 1.05
C LYS A 46 18.20 14.51 0.98
N CYS A 47 18.43 13.42 0.25
CA CYS A 47 19.71 12.71 0.31
C CYS A 47 20.57 12.86 -0.94
N VAL A 48 20.06 13.30 -2.10
CA VAL A 48 20.81 13.38 -3.36
C VAL A 48 20.98 14.83 -3.81
N PRO A 49 21.95 15.58 -3.25
CA PRO A 49 22.14 17.00 -3.55
C PRO A 49 22.73 17.26 -4.95
N LYS A 50 23.42 16.27 -5.52
CA LYS A 50 24.03 16.33 -6.86
C LYS A 50 23.74 15.03 -7.61
N PRO A 51 22.64 14.98 -8.37
CA PRO A 51 22.27 13.78 -9.11
C PRO A 51 23.39 13.32 -10.06
N GLY A 52 23.69 12.03 -10.03
CA GLY A 52 24.67 11.38 -10.90
C GLY A 52 24.18 10.01 -11.38
N SER A 53 25.01 9.30 -12.14
CA SER A 53 24.70 7.94 -12.61
C SER A 53 24.79 6.89 -11.50
N THR A 54 25.42 7.22 -10.38
CA THR A 54 25.58 6.36 -9.21
C THR A 54 25.36 7.13 -7.93
N LEU A 55 24.96 6.42 -6.88
CA LEU A 55 24.93 6.96 -5.52
C LEU A 55 26.32 6.84 -4.91
N THR A 56 26.75 7.90 -4.23
CA THR A 56 27.90 7.85 -3.34
C THR A 56 27.58 7.00 -2.09
N SER A 57 28.61 6.59 -1.36
CA SER A 57 28.42 5.88 -0.08
C SER A 57 27.62 6.72 0.92
N GLY A 58 27.86 8.02 0.98
CA GLY A 58 27.12 8.95 1.83
C GLY A 58 25.64 9.07 1.46
N GLU A 59 25.33 9.19 0.17
CA GLU A 59 23.94 9.21 -0.31
C GLU A 59 23.21 7.89 -0.02
N THR A 60 23.90 6.76 -0.21
CA THR A 60 23.36 5.42 0.12
C THR A 60 23.04 5.31 1.62
N THR A 61 23.97 5.71 2.49
CA THR A 61 23.73 5.72 3.94
C THR A 61 22.58 6.65 4.32
N CYS A 62 22.51 7.83 3.72
CA CYS A 62 21.40 8.77 3.96
C CYS A 62 20.06 8.19 3.55
N ILE A 63 19.95 7.58 2.36
CA ILE A 63 18.71 6.98 1.85
C ILE A 63 18.23 5.86 2.78
N ASN A 64 19.13 4.99 3.23
CA ASN A 64 18.77 3.92 4.17
C ASN A 64 18.17 4.49 5.46
N GLN A 65 18.84 5.49 6.05
CA GLN A 65 18.33 6.16 7.26
C GLN A 65 17.03 6.92 7.01
N CYS A 66 16.89 7.54 5.84
CA CYS A 66 15.68 8.27 5.46
C CYS A 66 14.48 7.33 5.38
N MET A 67 14.64 6.19 4.71
CA MET A 67 13.58 5.18 4.57
C MET A 67 13.14 4.63 5.94
N GLU A 68 14.09 4.25 6.80
CA GLU A 68 13.80 3.78 8.16
C GLU A 68 13.01 4.81 8.97
N LYS A 69 13.45 6.09 8.94
CA LYS A 69 12.78 7.19 9.63
C LYS A 69 11.39 7.46 9.06
N TYR A 70 11.25 7.49 7.74
CA TYR A 70 9.98 7.75 7.06
C TYR A 70 8.96 6.66 7.42
N MET A 71 9.33 5.39 7.34
CA MET A 71 8.45 4.28 7.67
C MET A 71 8.06 4.28 9.16
N SER A 72 8.99 4.60 10.05
CA SER A 72 8.69 4.77 11.48
C SER A 72 7.66 5.89 11.72
N ALA A 73 7.87 7.05 11.10
CA ALA A 73 6.96 8.17 11.20
C ALA A 73 5.58 7.84 10.60
N TRP A 74 5.54 7.23 9.42
CA TRP A 74 4.32 6.80 8.76
C TRP A 74 3.51 5.83 9.63
N ASN A 75 4.17 4.85 10.26
CA ASN A 75 3.51 3.90 11.16
C ASN A 75 2.83 4.60 12.34
N VAL A 76 3.49 5.58 12.95
CA VAL A 76 2.93 6.36 14.07
C VAL A 76 1.73 7.20 13.61
N VAL A 77 1.90 7.95 12.52
CA VAL A 77 0.86 8.83 11.99
C VAL A 77 -0.34 8.03 11.50
N SER A 78 -0.11 6.93 10.78
CA SER A 78 -1.16 6.04 10.24
C SER A 78 -2.04 5.47 11.36
N ARG A 79 -1.44 4.94 12.44
CA ARG A 79 -2.21 4.47 13.60
C ARG A 79 -3.06 5.57 14.23
N LYS A 80 -2.45 6.74 14.49
CA LYS A 80 -3.18 7.89 15.09
C LYS A 80 -4.29 8.42 14.21
N TYR A 81 -4.10 8.39 12.89
CA TYR A 81 -5.12 8.78 11.94
C TYR A 81 -6.31 7.82 11.95
N ILE A 82 -6.06 6.51 11.94
CA ILE A 82 -7.11 5.47 12.02
C ILE A 82 -7.87 5.56 13.35
N GLU A 83 -7.17 5.68 14.48
CA GLU A 83 -7.78 5.89 15.81
C GLU A 83 -8.74 7.10 15.81
N ARG A 84 -8.35 8.20 15.14
CA ARG A 84 -9.16 9.41 15.03
C ARG A 84 -10.37 9.25 14.12
N ILE A 85 -10.29 8.45 13.07
CA ILE A 85 -11.44 8.18 12.19
C ILE A 85 -12.47 7.33 12.93
N GLN A 86 -12.04 6.24 13.55
CA GLN A 86 -12.93 5.32 14.27
C GLN A 86 -13.65 5.98 15.43
N SER A 87 -12.97 6.90 16.15
CA SER A 87 -13.59 7.67 17.24
C SER A 87 -14.61 8.74 16.79
N LYS A 88 -14.67 9.06 15.49
CA LYS A 88 -15.65 10.00 14.92
C LYS A 88 -16.87 9.30 14.30
N GLU A 89 -16.85 7.97 14.18
CA GLU A 89 -17.96 7.15 13.67
C GLU A 89 -18.88 6.63 14.81
N ILE A 90 -18.77 7.22 16.01
CA ILE A 90 -19.66 7.07 17.17
C ILE A 90 -20.36 8.41 17.41
#